data_AF-B4GQ19-F1
#
_entry.id   AF-B4GQ19-F1
#
_cell.length_a   1.000
_cell.length_b   1.000
_cell.length_c   1.000
_cell.angle_alpha   90.00
_cell.angle_beta   90.00
_cell.angle_gamma   90.00
#
_symmetry.space_group_name_H-M   'P 1'
#
loop_
_entity.id
_entity.type
_entity.pdbx_description
1 polymer ?
#
loop_
_entity_poly.entity_id
_entity_poly.type
_entity_poly.pdbx_seq_one_letter_code
_entity_poly.pdbx_strand_id
1 'polypeptide(L)'
;MKRREVGSPAKNTRSKRKTIMEGAEPFERGLEPAKILGANVNSSGQITFLMKWKGIDSPDMVSAKVAHIKCPQLVIAFYEERVVFEKKDNPSGSTAGGSDDEQEENDEVKIEIKTEAENQNSDDELSIGETYN
;
A
#
# COMPACT_ATOMS: atom_id res chain seq x y z
N MET A 1 -3.09 70.90 -7.16
CA MET A 1 -2.15 69.99 -7.86
C MET A 1 -2.65 68.57 -7.68
N LYS A 2 -3.03 67.89 -8.77
CA LYS A 2 -3.46 66.48 -8.81
C LYS A 2 -2.23 65.62 -9.06
N ARG A 3 -1.97 64.59 -8.25
CA ARG A 3 -1.09 63.47 -8.61
C ARG A 3 -1.89 62.18 -8.47
N ARG A 4 -2.02 61.45 -9.57
CA ARG A 4 -2.68 60.15 -9.70
C ARG A 4 -1.65 59.13 -10.19
N GLU A 5 -1.83 57.89 -9.71
CA GLU A 5 -1.24 56.61 -10.14
C GLU A 5 0.24 56.38 -9.74
N VAL A 6 0.73 55.17 -9.41
CA VAL A 6 0.43 53.82 -9.93
C VAL A 6 0.99 52.75 -8.97
N GLY A 7 0.41 51.53 -8.98
CA GLY A 7 1.22 50.30 -8.95
C GLY A 7 1.33 49.52 -7.64
N SER A 8 0.52 48.46 -7.54
CA SER A 8 0.74 47.30 -6.66
C SER A 8 2.05 46.57 -6.98
N PRO A 9 2.66 45.86 -6.02
CA PRO A 9 3.28 44.59 -6.38
C PRO A 9 2.71 43.47 -5.51
N ALA A 10 1.87 42.65 -6.15
CA ALA A 10 1.59 41.28 -5.72
C ALA A 10 2.91 40.50 -5.69
N LYS A 11 3.45 40.23 -4.49
CA LYS A 11 4.66 39.41 -4.32
C LYS A 11 4.29 38.01 -3.82
N ASN A 12 4.17 37.13 -4.81
CA ASN A 12 4.66 35.74 -4.80
C ASN A 12 4.32 34.86 -3.57
N THR A 13 3.11 34.33 -3.51
CA THR A 13 2.72 33.25 -2.57
C THR A 13 2.83 31.85 -3.18
N ARG A 14 3.33 31.71 -4.43
CA ARG A 14 3.37 30.42 -5.14
C ARG A 14 4.45 29.47 -4.61
N SER A 15 5.58 30.00 -4.13
CA SER A 15 6.69 29.18 -3.66
C SER A 15 6.44 28.48 -2.32
N LYS A 16 5.51 28.96 -1.49
CA LYS A 16 5.26 28.35 -0.17
C LYS A 16 4.41 27.06 -0.24
N ARG A 17 3.66 26.84 -1.33
CA ARG A 17 2.92 25.57 -1.54
C ARG A 17 3.82 24.42 -1.98
N LYS A 18 4.99 24.70 -2.56
CA LYS A 18 5.89 23.66 -3.07
C LYS A 18 6.62 22.92 -1.95
N THR A 19 6.94 23.61 -0.85
CA THR A 19 7.70 23.05 0.27
C THR A 19 6.85 22.24 1.26
N ILE A 20 5.52 22.45 1.31
CA ILE A 20 4.65 21.76 2.28
C ILE A 20 4.21 20.38 1.76
N MET A 21 4.31 20.12 0.45
CA MET A 21 3.97 18.82 -0.12
C MET A 21 5.09 17.77 -0.04
N GLU A 22 6.31 18.17 0.31
CA GLU A 22 7.50 17.30 0.29
C GLU A 22 7.72 16.54 1.61
N GLY A 23 6.93 16.85 2.65
CA GLY A 23 6.98 16.17 3.96
C GLY A 23 5.66 15.59 4.44
N ALA A 24 4.59 15.68 3.64
CA ALA A 24 3.33 15.01 3.95
C ALA A 24 3.41 13.55 3.52
N GLU A 25 2.86 12.63 4.32
CA GLU A 25 2.78 11.23 3.92
C GLU A 25 2.09 11.12 2.56
N PRO A 26 2.52 10.25 1.64
CA PRO A 26 2.04 10.27 0.26
C PRO A 26 0.51 10.21 0.12
N PHE A 27 -0.17 9.51 1.03
CA PHE A 27 -1.64 9.44 1.09
C PHE A 27 -2.33 10.67 1.70
N GLU A 28 -1.65 11.48 2.51
CA GLU A 28 -2.22 12.69 3.11
C GLU A 28 -2.45 13.80 2.08
N ARG A 29 -1.85 13.68 0.90
CA ARG A 29 -2.04 14.59 -0.24
C ARG A 29 -3.44 14.49 -0.86
N GLY A 30 -4.24 13.49 -0.46
CA GLY A 30 -5.61 13.30 -0.96
C GLY A 30 -5.67 12.89 -2.44
N LEU A 31 -4.60 12.29 -2.94
CA LEU A 31 -4.49 11.85 -4.33
C LEU A 31 -5.04 10.43 -4.48
N GLU A 32 -5.70 10.19 -5.60
CA GLU A 32 -6.20 8.86 -5.90
C GLU A 32 -5.05 7.96 -6.40
N PRO A 33 -4.80 6.80 -5.76
CA PRO A 33 -3.78 5.87 -6.23
C PRO A 33 -4.21 5.26 -7.56
N ALA A 34 -3.26 5.14 -8.51
CA ALA A 34 -3.52 4.67 -9.85
C ALA A 34 -2.99 3.24 -10.09
N LYS A 35 -1.73 2.98 -9.72
CA LYS A 35 -1.08 1.68 -9.88
C LYS A 35 0.17 1.59 -9.01
N ILE A 36 0.50 0.39 -8.53
CA ILE A 36 1.80 0.09 -7.92
C ILE A 36 2.75 -0.33 -9.04
N LEU A 37 3.87 0.39 -9.16
CA LEU A 37 4.86 0.16 -10.22
C LEU A 37 5.90 -0.90 -9.83
N GLY A 38 6.15 -1.04 -8.53
CA GLY A 38 7.13 -1.98 -8.01
C GLY A 38 7.12 -2.01 -6.48
N ALA A 39 7.93 -2.92 -5.93
CA ALA A 39 8.14 -3.08 -4.51
C ALA A 39 9.63 -3.18 -4.22
N ASN A 40 10.07 -2.64 -3.08
CA ASN A 40 11.42 -2.78 -2.56
C ASN A 40 11.33 -3.34 -1.13
N VAL A 41 12.22 -4.27 -0.79
CA VAL A 41 12.33 -4.86 0.54
C VAL A 41 13.64 -4.38 1.16
N ASN A 42 13.57 -3.72 2.31
CA ASN A 42 14.78 -3.29 3.01
C ASN A 42 15.45 -4.46 3.75
N SER A 43 16.64 -4.23 4.30
CA SER A 43 17.39 -5.25 5.06
C SER A 43 16.64 -5.80 6.29
N SER A 44 15.68 -5.04 6.83
CA SER A 44 14.80 -5.49 7.92
C SER A 44 13.56 -6.28 7.45
N GLY A 45 13.42 -6.53 6.15
CA GLY A 45 12.27 -7.23 5.56
C GLY A 45 11.03 -6.36 5.37
N GLN A 46 11.11 -5.04 5.59
CA GLN A 46 9.96 -4.15 5.38
C GLN A 46 9.79 -3.81 3.90
N ILE A 47 8.56 -3.97 3.43
CA ILE A 47 8.20 -3.74 2.03
C ILE A 47 7.71 -2.31 1.85
N THR A 48 8.24 -1.63 0.83
CA THR A 48 7.81 -0.30 0.38
C THR A 48 7.42 -0.39 -1.08
N PHE A 49 6.24 0.11 -1.42
CA PHE A 49 5.72 0.20 -2.77
C PHE A 49 6.09 1.51 -3.44
N LEU A 50 6.36 1.46 -4.74
CA LEU A 50 6.45 2.63 -5.59
C LEU A 50 5.06 2.92 -6.17
N MET A 51 4.36 3.90 -5.59
CA MET A 51 2.97 4.22 -5.92
C MET A 51 2.89 5.28 -7.01
N LYS A 52 2.15 5.00 -8.10
CA LYS A 52 1.73 5.99 -9.09
C LYS A 52 0.38 6.57 -8.69
N TRP A 53 0.25 7.88 -8.77
CA TRP A 53 -0.99 8.61 -8.48
C TRP A 53 -1.66 9.09 -9.77
N LYS A 54 -2.98 9.29 -9.76
CA LYS A 54 -3.69 9.85 -10.92
C LYS A 54 -3.29 11.31 -11.14
N GLY A 55 -3.00 11.67 -12.38
CA GLY A 55 -2.66 13.05 -12.77
C GLY A 55 -1.28 13.54 -12.32
N ILE A 56 -0.44 12.65 -11.77
CA ILE A 56 0.92 12.97 -11.34
C ILE A 56 1.88 11.92 -11.89
N ASP A 57 2.94 12.38 -12.55
CA ASP A 57 3.94 11.50 -13.15
C ASP A 57 5.03 11.07 -12.16
N SER A 58 5.24 11.81 -11.08
CA SER A 58 6.20 11.48 -10.04
C SER A 58 5.61 10.46 -9.04
N PRO A 59 6.12 9.22 -8.99
CA PRO A 59 5.67 8.24 -8.02
C PRO A 59 6.29 8.50 -6.64
N ASP A 60 5.59 8.06 -5.59
CA ASP A 60 6.04 8.17 -4.20
C ASP A 60 6.31 6.79 -3.58
N MET A 61 7.19 6.75 -2.58
CA MET A 61 7.47 5.55 -1.78
C MET A 61 6.44 5.44 -0.65
N VAL A 62 5.73 4.32 -0.59
CA VAL A 62 4.64 4.10 0.34
C VAL A 62 4.87 2.79 1.08
N SER A 63 4.80 2.79 2.41
CA SER A 63 4.93 1.55 3.17
C SER A 63 3.79 0.57 2.86
N ALA A 64 4.11 -0.73 2.72
CA ALA A 64 3.10 -1.74 2.44
C ALA A 64 2.00 -1.79 3.52
N LYS A 65 2.36 -1.53 4.79
CA LYS A 65 1.43 -1.46 5.92
C LYS A 65 0.30 -0.45 5.67
N VAL A 66 0.62 0.72 5.14
CA VAL A 66 -0.39 1.76 4.86
C VAL A 66 -1.18 1.43 3.59
N ALA A 67 -0.50 0.95 2.54
CA ALA A 67 -1.13 0.64 1.26
C ALA A 67 -2.20 -0.47 1.37
N HIS A 68 -1.95 -1.53 2.16
CA HIS A 68 -2.92 -2.61 2.38
C HIS A 68 -4.23 -2.11 3.00
N ILE A 69 -4.18 -1.08 3.84
CA ILE A 69 -5.35 -0.50 4.50
C ILE A 69 -6.08 0.47 3.55
N LYS A 70 -5.32 1.32 2.84
CA LYS A 70 -5.90 2.40 2.03
C LYS A 70 -6.40 1.96 0.66
N CYS A 71 -5.71 1.03 0.01
CA CYS A 71 -6.03 0.59 -1.35
C CYS A 71 -5.74 -0.92 -1.54
N PRO A 72 -6.41 -1.80 -0.78
CA PRO A 72 -6.15 -3.24 -0.81
C PRO A 72 -6.26 -3.84 -2.21
N GLN A 73 -7.24 -3.42 -3.00
CA GLN A 73 -7.48 -3.94 -4.35
C GLN A 73 -6.30 -3.68 -5.30
N LEU A 74 -5.64 -2.51 -5.19
CA LEU A 74 -4.45 -2.23 -6.00
C LEU A 74 -3.25 -3.07 -5.58
N VAL A 75 -3.15 -3.38 -4.29
CA VAL A 75 -2.06 -4.21 -3.78
C VAL A 75 -2.25 -5.68 -4.18
N ILE A 76 -3.48 -6.19 -4.09
CA ILE A 76 -3.82 -7.54 -4.55
C ILE A 76 -3.53 -7.67 -6.05
N ALA A 77 -4.05 -6.75 -6.87
CA ALA A 77 -3.80 -6.75 -8.31
C ALA A 77 -2.30 -6.69 -8.66
N PHE A 78 -1.50 -5.93 -7.90
CA PHE A 78 -0.06 -5.89 -8.09
C PHE A 78 0.61 -7.23 -7.85
N TYR A 79 0.18 -7.97 -6.83
CA TYR A 79 0.70 -9.31 -6.56
C TYR A 79 0.18 -10.32 -7.57
N GLU A 80 -1.09 -10.30 -7.96
CA GLU A 80 -1.64 -11.18 -8.98
C GLU A 80 -0.87 -11.09 -10.31
N GLU A 81 -0.49 -9.87 -10.73
CA GLU A 81 0.31 -9.66 -11.95
C GLU A 81 1.77 -10.16 -11.84
N ARG A 82 2.29 -10.40 -10.62
CA ARG A 82 3.74 -10.62 -10.37
C ARG A 82 4.10 -11.83 -9.52
N VAL A 83 3.14 -12.58 -9.01
CA VAL A 83 3.41 -13.79 -8.23
C VAL A 83 4.10 -14.81 -9.12
N VAL A 84 5.31 -15.20 -8.73
CA VAL A 84 6.07 -16.30 -9.33
C VAL A 84 6.21 -17.37 -8.24
N PHE A 85 5.73 -18.57 -8.54
CA PHE A 85 5.94 -19.73 -7.67
C PHE A 85 7.24 -20.41 -8.08
N GLU A 86 8.27 -20.31 -7.24
CA GLU A 86 9.47 -21.12 -7.41
C GLU A 86 9.15 -22.57 -7.05
N LYS A 87 9.11 -23.45 -8.06
CA LYS A 87 9.12 -24.88 -7.82
C LYS A 87 10.51 -25.22 -7.29
N LYS A 88 10.59 -25.69 -6.04
CA LYS A 88 11.85 -26.27 -5.53
C LYS A 88 12.06 -27.60 -6.26
N ASP A 89 12.60 -27.52 -7.45
CA ASP A 89 13.21 -28.70 -8.06
C ASP A 89 14.43 -29.03 -7.22
N ASN A 90 14.31 -30.12 -6.46
CA ASN A 90 15.36 -30.69 -5.64
C ASN A 90 16.65 -30.81 -6.48
N PRO A 91 17.78 -30.14 -6.15
CA PRO A 91 19.03 -30.38 -6.85
C PRO A 91 19.62 -31.70 -6.36
N SER A 92 19.02 -32.81 -6.80
CA SER A 92 19.50 -34.17 -6.54
C SER A 92 19.64 -34.92 -7.87
N GLY A 93 20.89 -35.15 -8.25
CA GLY A 93 21.26 -36.42 -8.88
C GLY A 93 21.59 -36.37 -10.36
N SER A 94 22.88 -36.27 -10.67
CA SER A 94 23.46 -37.21 -11.63
C SER A 94 23.03 -38.63 -11.23
N THR A 95 22.22 -39.32 -12.05
CA THR A 95 22.38 -40.71 -12.51
C THR A 95 21.13 -41.19 -13.26
N ALA A 96 21.38 -42.03 -14.25
CA ALA A 96 20.48 -42.55 -15.27
C ALA A 96 19.18 -43.23 -14.78
N GLY A 97 18.17 -43.18 -15.65
CA GLY A 97 17.37 -44.36 -16.00
C GLY A 97 15.93 -44.41 -15.50
N GLY A 98 15.00 -44.27 -16.45
CA GLY A 98 13.88 -45.21 -16.60
C GLY A 98 12.59 -45.01 -15.79
N SER A 99 11.49 -45.25 -16.51
CA SER A 99 10.12 -45.62 -16.11
C SER A 99 9.23 -44.58 -15.42
N ASP A 100 8.25 -44.13 -16.22
CA ASP A 100 6.80 -44.31 -16.05
C ASP A 100 6.10 -43.85 -14.77
N ASP A 101 4.98 -43.18 -15.03
CA ASP A 101 3.82 -42.91 -14.19
C ASP A 101 4.05 -42.07 -12.94
N GLU A 102 3.51 -40.84 -12.94
CA GLU A 102 2.74 -40.36 -11.80
C GLU A 102 1.81 -39.20 -12.19
N GLN A 103 0.61 -39.27 -11.64
CA GLN A 103 -0.59 -38.53 -12.00
C GLN A 103 -0.43 -37.02 -11.83
N GLU A 104 -0.92 -36.28 -12.81
CA GLU A 104 -1.11 -34.83 -12.74
C GLU A 104 -2.30 -34.54 -11.82
N GLU A 105 -2.05 -34.49 -10.51
CA GLU A 105 -3.00 -33.94 -9.54
C GLU A 105 -2.98 -32.42 -9.72
N ASN A 106 -4.07 -31.90 -10.30
CA ASN A 106 -4.32 -30.47 -10.31
C ASN A 106 -4.63 -30.05 -8.86
N ASP A 107 -3.60 -29.64 -8.12
CA ASP A 107 -3.76 -28.99 -6.82
C ASP A 107 -4.52 -27.67 -7.03
N GLU A 108 -5.83 -27.70 -6.91
CA GLU A 108 -6.68 -26.52 -6.85
C GLU A 108 -6.22 -25.67 -5.67
N VAL A 109 -5.52 -24.57 -5.96
CA VAL A 109 -5.06 -23.64 -4.93
C VAL A 109 -6.28 -22.97 -4.30
N LYS A 110 -6.78 -23.58 -3.24
CA LYS A 110 -7.91 -23.09 -2.46
C LYS A 110 -7.44 -21.97 -1.55
N ILE A 111 -7.38 -20.75 -2.10
CA ILE A 111 -7.13 -19.54 -1.29
C ILE A 111 -8.42 -19.23 -0.53
N GLU A 112 -8.57 -19.81 0.66
CA GLU A 112 -9.64 -19.43 1.58
C GLU A 112 -9.31 -18.07 2.20
N ILE A 113 -9.84 -17.00 1.59
CA ILE A 113 -9.84 -15.67 2.20
C ILE A 113 -10.79 -15.71 3.39
N LYS A 114 -10.26 -15.97 4.59
CA LYS A 114 -11.00 -15.79 5.84
C LYS A 114 -11.15 -14.29 6.09
N THR A 115 -12.30 -13.75 5.72
CA THR A 115 -12.74 -12.44 6.20
C THR A 115 -13.24 -12.59 7.63
N GLU A 116 -12.33 -12.42 8.60
CA GLU A 116 -12.70 -12.25 10.01
C GLU A 116 -12.99 -10.76 10.25
N ALA A 117 -14.27 -10.40 10.13
CA ALA A 117 -14.78 -9.17 10.70
C ALA A 117 -15.11 -9.44 12.17
N GLU A 118 -14.12 -9.33 13.06
CA GLU A 118 -14.36 -9.21 14.49
C GLU A 118 -14.10 -7.77 14.94
N ASN A 119 -15.19 -7.01 14.97
CA ASN A 119 -15.28 -5.77 15.70
C ASN A 119 -15.41 -6.12 17.21
N GLN A 120 -14.28 -6.23 17.89
CA GLN A 120 -14.25 -6.24 19.35
C GLN A 120 -13.98 -4.81 19.83
N ASN A 121 -15.02 -3.98 19.86
CA ASN A 121 -15.08 -2.88 20.81
C ASN A 121 -15.81 -3.41 22.04
N SER A 122 -15.02 -3.65 23.08
CA SER A 122 -15.47 -3.87 24.44
C SER A 122 -16.11 -2.58 24.97
N ASP A 123 -17.42 -2.59 25.12
CA ASP A 123 -18.15 -1.59 25.90
C ASP A 123 -17.85 -1.79 27.40
N ASP A 124 -16.83 -1.09 27.89
CA ASP A 124 -16.64 -0.84 29.32
C ASP A 124 -17.76 0.11 29.81
N GLU A 125 -18.92 -0.46 30.16
CA GLU A 125 -19.96 0.30 30.85
C GLU A 125 -19.55 0.63 32.29
N LEU A 126 -19.62 1.93 32.55
CA LEU A 126 -19.25 2.62 33.78
C LEU A 126 -20.07 2.14 34.98
N SER A 127 -19.35 1.86 36.07
CA SER A 127 -19.87 1.69 37.42
C SER A 127 -20.80 2.85 37.81
N ILE A 128 -22.12 2.59 37.80
CA ILE A 128 -23.08 3.45 38.49
C ILE A 128 -22.98 3.17 39.99
N GLY A 129 -22.44 4.15 40.70
CA GLY A 129 -22.29 4.15 42.14
C GLY A 129 -23.62 3.97 42.86
N GLU A 130 -23.56 3.06 43.83
CA GLU A 130 -24.21 2.99 45.14
C GLU A 130 -25.42 3.92 45.42
N THR A 131 -26.48 3.25 45.84
CA THR A 131 -27.74 3.72 46.44
C THR A 131 -27.58 4.45 47.79
N TYR A 132 -28.63 5.21 48.17
CA TYR A 132 -28.94 5.88 49.46
C TYR A 132 -28.15 7.18 49.71
N ASN A 133 -28.73 8.35 50.06
CA ASN A 133 -29.93 8.73 50.81
C ASN A 133 -30.57 9.99 50.20
#